data_AF-A0A831Y3L1-F1
#
_entry.id   AF-A0A831Y3L1-F1
#
_cell.length_a   1.000
_cell.length_b   1.000
_cell.length_c   1.000
_cell.angle_alpha   90.00
_cell.angle_beta   90.00
_cell.angle_gamma   90.00
#
_symmetry.space_group_name_H-M   'P 1'
#
loop_
_entity.id
_entity.type
_entity.pdbx_description
1 polymer ?
#
loop_
_entity_poly.entity_id
_entity_poly.type
_entity_poly.pdbx_seq_one_letter_code
_entity_poly.pdbx_strand_id
1 'polypeptide(L)'
;MSECATSVPLASIVDYWLGEHPAPEALEEHLLACPPCSARLARLAAIAGGVRRLVGRGRVPLVLTPALLARLEAEGVRIRHHRVEPGGRTACTAAPQDDLVSVCLSGAFPVGSRVDVVITEPTEMARRLEDVPVDREGGRIILALPGATIRPLPVHVACIRALEVGDEGERSIAEYTLDHRPWVPAG
;
A
#
# COMPACT_ATOMS: atom_id res chain seq x y z
N MET A 1 19.34 28.31 -18.00
CA MET A 1 18.16 27.67 -17.39
C MET A 1 17.62 28.63 -16.35
N SER A 2 16.52 29.31 -16.64
CA SER A 2 15.97 30.31 -15.72
C SER A 2 15.40 29.62 -14.49
N GLU A 3 15.88 29.98 -13.31
CA GLU A 3 15.34 29.52 -12.04
C GLU A 3 14.04 30.27 -11.72
N CYS A 4 13.07 29.57 -11.14
CA CYS A 4 11.85 30.22 -10.67
C CYS A 4 12.14 30.93 -9.34
N ALA A 5 11.99 32.24 -9.30
CA ALA A 5 12.19 33.04 -8.09
C ALA A 5 11.21 32.66 -6.95
N THR A 6 10.04 32.11 -7.31
CA THR A 6 9.02 31.63 -6.37
C THR A 6 8.76 30.14 -6.63
N SER A 7 9.81 29.32 -6.56
CA SER A 7 9.65 27.89 -6.85
C SER A 7 8.66 27.24 -5.89
N VAL A 8 7.69 26.52 -6.41
CA VAL A 8 6.71 25.81 -5.58
C VAL A 8 7.41 24.69 -4.81
N PRO A 9 7.21 24.58 -3.48
CA PRO A 9 7.69 23.46 -2.69
C PRO A 9 7.13 22.13 -3.20
N LEU A 10 7.94 21.06 -3.14
CA LEU A 10 7.50 19.73 -3.58
C LEU A 10 6.25 19.26 -2.81
N ALA A 11 6.18 19.52 -1.50
CA ALA A 11 5.03 19.19 -0.66
C ALA A 11 3.74 19.80 -1.24
N SER A 12 3.74 21.10 -1.56
CA SER A 12 2.57 21.76 -2.16
C SER A 12 2.18 21.18 -3.52
N ILE A 13 3.14 20.73 -4.33
CA ILE A 13 2.87 20.03 -5.60
C ILE A 13 2.23 18.66 -5.34
N VAL A 14 2.67 17.95 -4.31
CA VAL A 14 2.10 16.67 -3.88
C VAL A 14 0.67 16.86 -3.35
N ASP A 15 0.47 17.83 -2.46
CA ASP A 15 -0.86 18.17 -1.93
C ASP A 15 -1.81 18.52 -3.08
N TYR A 16 -1.36 19.29 -4.08
CA TYR A 16 -2.15 19.59 -5.28
C TYR A 16 -2.48 18.34 -6.08
N TRP A 17 -1.50 17.46 -6.31
CA TRP A 17 -1.69 16.20 -7.03
C TRP A 17 -2.67 15.25 -6.32
N LEU A 18 -2.69 15.27 -4.99
CA LEU A 18 -3.60 14.46 -4.17
C LEU A 18 -5.00 15.10 -4.01
N GLY A 19 -5.18 16.35 -4.46
CA GLY A 19 -6.43 17.11 -4.28
C GLY A 19 -6.60 17.69 -2.87
N GLU A 20 -5.51 17.82 -2.12
CA GLU A 20 -5.45 18.24 -0.72
C GLU A 20 -4.95 19.68 -0.54
N HIS A 21 -4.54 20.35 -1.63
CA HIS A 21 -4.01 21.72 -1.55
C HIS A 21 -5.13 22.74 -1.25
N PRO A 22 -4.93 23.68 -0.31
CA PRO A 22 -5.97 24.62 0.13
C PRO A 22 -6.30 25.72 -0.89
N ALA A 23 -5.44 25.95 -1.89
CA ALA A 23 -5.65 26.91 -2.98
C ALA A 23 -5.17 26.30 -4.31
N PRO A 24 -5.91 25.33 -4.88
CA PRO A 24 -5.45 24.56 -6.03
C PRO A 24 -5.40 25.41 -7.32
N GLU A 25 -6.30 26.37 -7.51
CA GLU A 25 -6.40 27.15 -8.74
C GLU A 25 -5.20 28.08 -8.95
N ALA A 26 -4.80 28.82 -7.90
CA ALA A 26 -3.65 29.72 -7.97
C ALA A 26 -2.33 28.96 -8.17
N LEU A 27 -2.24 27.76 -7.58
CA LEU A 27 -1.10 26.90 -7.76
C LEU A 27 -1.09 26.29 -9.17
N GLU A 28 -2.23 25.84 -9.68
CA GLU A 28 -2.38 25.33 -11.05
C GLU A 28 -1.95 26.37 -12.08
N GLU A 29 -2.41 27.62 -11.95
CA GLU A 29 -2.02 28.71 -12.84
C GLU A 29 -0.49 28.87 -12.88
N HIS A 30 0.17 28.84 -11.72
CA HIS A 30 1.62 28.89 -11.65
C HIS A 30 2.30 27.65 -12.26
N LEU A 31 1.80 26.45 -11.98
CA LEU A 31 2.35 25.19 -12.49
C LEU A 31 2.26 25.11 -14.02
N LEU A 32 1.22 25.69 -14.62
CA LEU A 32 1.03 25.77 -16.07
C LEU A 32 1.88 26.89 -16.72
N ALA A 33 2.04 28.02 -16.04
CA ALA A 33 2.77 29.18 -16.58
C ALA A 33 4.29 29.13 -16.37
N CYS A 34 4.79 28.39 -15.38
CA CYS A 34 6.21 28.37 -15.00
C CYS A 34 6.93 27.10 -15.51
N PRO A 35 7.84 27.19 -16.51
CA PRO A 35 8.48 26.00 -17.08
C PRO A 35 9.27 25.14 -16.07
N PRO A 36 10.05 25.72 -15.13
CA PRO A 36 10.71 24.93 -14.07
C PRO A 36 9.74 24.16 -13.16
N CYS A 37 8.63 24.79 -12.75
CA CYS A 37 7.65 24.16 -11.86
C CYS A 37 6.80 23.12 -12.61
N SER A 38 6.45 23.39 -13.87
CA SER A 38 5.82 22.43 -14.78
C SER A 38 6.67 21.17 -14.95
N ALA A 39 7.99 21.32 -15.15
CA ALA A 39 8.90 20.19 -15.25
C ALA A 39 8.97 19.36 -13.96
N ARG A 40 8.84 20.00 -12.78
CA ARG A 40 8.76 19.29 -11.48
C ARG A 40 7.45 18.51 -11.35
N LEU A 41 6.32 19.11 -11.72
CA LEU A 41 5.02 18.42 -11.77
C LEU A 41 5.06 17.22 -12.73
N ALA A 42 5.64 17.38 -13.92
CA ALA A 42 5.78 16.30 -14.89
C ALA A 42 6.64 15.13 -14.36
N ARG A 43 7.71 15.41 -13.59
CA ARG A 43 8.49 14.37 -12.91
C ARG A 43 7.67 13.65 -11.85
N LEU A 44 6.89 14.37 -11.05
CA LEU A 44 5.98 13.75 -10.07
C LEU A 44 4.94 12.85 -10.77
N ALA A 45 4.32 13.33 -11.86
CA ALA A 45 3.40 12.55 -12.67
C ALA A 45 4.05 11.30 -13.28
N ALA A 46 5.31 11.40 -13.73
CA ALA A 46 6.07 10.27 -14.25
C ALA A 46 6.38 9.22 -13.17
N ILE A 47 6.73 9.66 -11.95
CA ILE A 47 6.92 8.78 -10.79
C ILE A 47 5.59 8.10 -10.43
N ALA A 48 4.51 8.87 -10.27
CA ALA A 48 3.18 8.34 -9.99
C ALA A 48 2.73 7.33 -11.07
N GLY A 49 2.96 7.65 -12.34
CA GLY A 49 2.71 6.73 -13.46
C GLY A 49 3.60 5.47 -13.41
N GLY A 50 4.86 5.61 -12.99
CA GLY A 50 5.77 4.50 -12.75
C GLY A 50 5.28 3.58 -11.64
N VAL A 51 4.89 4.14 -10.50
CA VAL A 51 4.28 3.43 -9.38
C VAL A 51 3.00 2.73 -9.84
N ARG A 52 2.07 3.43 -10.51
CA ARG A 52 0.84 2.83 -11.07
C ARG A 52 1.14 1.68 -12.04
N ARG A 53 2.19 1.77 -12.87
CA ARG A 53 2.62 0.67 -13.74
C ARG A 53 3.21 -0.50 -12.96
N LEU A 54 3.97 -0.25 -11.89
CA LEU A 54 4.52 -1.31 -11.03
C LEU A 54 3.41 -2.02 -10.25
N VAL A 55 2.43 -1.25 -9.75
CA VAL A 55 1.19 -1.73 -9.16
C VAL A 55 0.39 -2.56 -10.17
N GLY A 56 0.10 -2.00 -11.36
CA GLY A 56 -0.67 -2.66 -12.41
C GLY A 56 0.01 -3.88 -13.05
N ARG A 57 1.34 -3.98 -12.93
CA ARG A 57 2.12 -5.17 -13.34
C ARG A 57 2.35 -6.17 -12.19
N GLY A 58 1.86 -5.86 -11.00
CA GLY A 58 1.73 -6.81 -9.90
C GLY A 58 3.03 -7.35 -9.29
N ARG A 59 4.12 -6.59 -9.36
CA ARG A 59 5.46 -7.03 -8.90
C ARG A 59 5.82 -6.60 -7.48
N VAL A 60 4.94 -5.88 -6.77
CA VAL A 60 5.22 -5.38 -5.42
C VAL A 60 3.97 -5.52 -4.54
N PRO A 61 4.03 -6.20 -3.39
CA PRO A 61 2.99 -6.09 -2.38
C PRO A 61 2.95 -4.66 -1.87
N LEU A 62 1.78 -4.03 -1.94
CA LEU A 62 1.59 -2.64 -1.53
C LEU A 62 1.08 -2.62 -0.09
N VAL A 63 1.61 -1.74 0.73
CA VAL A 63 0.95 -1.38 1.99
C VAL A 63 0.07 -0.16 1.71
N LEU A 64 -1.23 -0.28 1.94
CA LEU A 64 -2.20 0.76 1.63
C LEU A 64 -2.70 1.42 2.91
N THR A 65 -3.05 2.71 2.81
CA THR A 65 -3.87 3.38 3.81
C THR A 65 -5.35 3.08 3.57
N PRO A 66 -6.22 3.21 4.60
CA PRO A 66 -7.66 3.04 4.43
C PRO A 66 -8.26 4.01 3.40
N ALA A 67 -7.78 5.26 3.38
CA ALA A 67 -8.25 6.27 2.43
C ALA A 67 -7.93 5.88 0.98
N LEU A 68 -6.72 5.38 0.72
CA LEU A 68 -6.34 4.90 -0.61
C LEU A 68 -7.15 3.67 -1.02
N LEU A 69 -7.39 2.75 -0.08
CA LEU A 69 -8.22 1.57 -0.33
C LEU A 69 -9.64 1.97 -0.74
N ALA A 70 -10.28 2.85 0.03
CA ALA A 70 -11.62 3.37 -0.26
C ALA A 70 -11.67 4.12 -1.60
N ARG A 71 -10.61 4.88 -1.93
CA ARG A 71 -10.52 5.59 -3.21
C ARG A 71 -10.46 4.62 -4.39
N LEU A 72 -9.68 3.55 -4.29
CA LEU A 72 -9.58 2.52 -5.34
C LEU A 72 -10.93 1.84 -5.57
N GLU A 73 -11.63 1.49 -4.49
CA GLU A 73 -12.98 0.90 -4.60
C GLU A 73 -13.99 1.86 -5.23
N ALA A 74 -13.92 3.15 -4.87
CA ALA A 74 -14.74 4.19 -5.50
C ALA A 74 -14.44 4.38 -7.00
N GLU A 75 -13.22 4.06 -7.45
CA GLU A 75 -12.83 4.03 -8.87
C GLU A 75 -13.20 2.72 -9.59
N GLY A 76 -13.89 1.81 -8.91
CA GLY A 76 -14.37 0.55 -9.47
C GLY A 76 -13.38 -0.61 -9.42
N VAL A 77 -12.26 -0.46 -8.69
CA VAL A 77 -11.34 -1.58 -8.45
C VAL A 77 -12.02 -2.62 -7.56
N ARG A 78 -12.09 -3.87 -8.00
CA ARG A 78 -12.70 -4.95 -7.22
C ARG A 78 -11.69 -5.54 -6.25
N ILE A 79 -11.90 -5.28 -4.97
CA ILE A 79 -10.99 -5.72 -3.90
C ILE A 79 -11.68 -6.79 -3.03
N ARG A 80 -11.01 -7.94 -2.88
CA ARG A 80 -11.40 -8.93 -1.87
C ARG A 80 -10.66 -8.68 -0.57
N HIS A 81 -11.39 -8.43 0.51
CA HIS A 81 -10.79 -8.17 1.82
C HIS A 81 -10.76 -9.42 2.68
N HIS A 82 -9.57 -9.73 3.21
CA HIS A 82 -9.36 -10.70 4.28
C HIS A 82 -8.93 -9.95 5.54
N ARG A 83 -9.53 -10.28 6.68
CA ARG A 83 -9.17 -9.68 7.97
C ARG A 83 -8.56 -10.76 8.86
N VAL A 84 -7.48 -10.41 9.57
CA VAL A 84 -6.80 -11.32 10.48
C VAL A 84 -6.49 -10.60 11.77
N GLU A 85 -7.02 -11.13 12.86
CA GLU A 85 -6.73 -10.68 14.22
C GLU A 85 -5.35 -11.19 14.69
N PRO A 86 -4.72 -10.56 15.69
CA PRO A 86 -3.44 -11.04 16.24
C PRO A 86 -3.49 -12.52 16.64
N GLY A 87 -2.54 -13.31 16.16
CA GLY A 87 -2.47 -14.76 16.38
C GLY A 87 -3.50 -15.57 15.58
N GLY A 88 -4.30 -14.89 14.76
CA GLY A 88 -5.40 -15.48 14.02
C GLY A 88 -5.01 -16.06 12.67
N ARG A 89 -6.01 -16.67 12.03
CA ARG A 89 -5.92 -17.23 10.68
C ARG A 89 -7.12 -16.85 9.83
N THR A 90 -6.91 -16.73 8.52
CA THR A 90 -7.99 -16.54 7.54
C THR A 90 -7.84 -17.48 6.35
N ALA A 91 -8.99 -17.89 5.79
CA ALA A 91 -9.04 -18.59 4.52
C ALA A 91 -8.79 -17.61 3.38
N CYS A 92 -7.53 -17.48 2.97
CA CYS A 92 -7.13 -16.59 1.89
C CYS A 92 -7.48 -17.20 0.53
N THR A 93 -8.04 -16.39 -0.36
CA THR A 93 -8.34 -16.79 -1.75
C THR A 93 -8.46 -15.56 -2.64
N ALA A 94 -8.43 -15.76 -3.96
CA ALA A 94 -8.65 -14.74 -4.97
C ALA A 94 -9.59 -15.27 -6.08
N ALA A 95 -10.74 -14.63 -6.25
CA ALA A 95 -11.73 -14.97 -7.27
C ALA A 95 -11.34 -14.40 -8.65
N PRO A 96 -11.95 -14.89 -9.75
CA PRO A 96 -11.64 -14.44 -11.10
C PRO A 96 -11.79 -12.93 -11.34
N GLN A 97 -12.76 -12.32 -10.67
CA GLN A 97 -13.09 -10.89 -10.78
C GLN A 97 -12.27 -10.00 -9.85
N ASP A 98 -11.51 -10.56 -8.90
CA ASP A 98 -10.78 -9.73 -7.96
C ASP A 98 -9.55 -9.13 -8.65
N ASP A 99 -9.50 -7.80 -8.70
CA ASP A 99 -8.36 -7.05 -9.21
C ASP A 99 -7.26 -7.00 -8.15
N LEU A 100 -7.65 -6.83 -6.88
CA LEU A 100 -6.77 -6.88 -5.70
C LEU A 100 -7.32 -7.81 -4.62
N VAL A 101 -6.41 -8.37 -3.83
CA VAL A 101 -6.66 -9.03 -2.55
C VAL A 101 -6.05 -8.16 -1.47
N SER A 102 -6.85 -7.72 -0.51
CA SER A 102 -6.34 -7.03 0.68
C SER A 102 -6.28 -8.00 1.87
N VAL A 103 -5.26 -7.84 2.69
CA VAL A 103 -5.08 -8.54 3.96
C VAL A 103 -4.91 -7.47 5.03
N CYS A 104 -5.94 -7.30 5.84
CA CYS A 104 -5.99 -6.36 6.95
C CYS A 104 -5.55 -7.07 8.23
N LEU A 105 -4.41 -6.66 8.77
CA LEU A 105 -3.81 -7.16 9.98
C LEU A 105 -4.16 -6.23 11.14
N SER A 106 -5.09 -6.64 12.01
CA SER A 106 -5.45 -5.88 13.21
C SER A 106 -4.35 -6.03 14.27
N GLY A 107 -4.03 -5.00 15.04
CA GLY A 107 -3.01 -5.11 16.09
C GLY A 107 -2.81 -3.85 16.92
N ALA A 108 -2.16 -4.01 18.08
CA ALA A 108 -1.76 -2.91 18.94
C ALA A 108 -0.37 -2.41 18.55
N PHE A 109 -0.31 -1.52 17.57
CA PHE A 109 0.95 -0.98 17.05
C PHE A 109 1.42 0.22 17.88
N PRO A 110 2.65 0.21 18.43
CA PRO A 110 3.19 1.33 19.20
C PRO A 110 3.25 2.63 18.40
N VAL A 111 2.91 3.74 19.04
CA VAL A 111 2.96 5.08 18.42
C VAL A 111 4.41 5.55 18.36
N GLY A 112 4.82 6.10 17.22
CA GLY A 112 6.17 6.66 17.02
C GLY A 112 7.24 5.64 16.66
N SER A 113 6.96 4.33 16.79
CA SER A 113 7.89 3.28 16.39
C SER A 113 7.79 2.96 14.90
N ARG A 114 8.93 2.60 14.31
CA ARG A 114 8.98 1.95 13.00
C ARG A 114 8.39 0.55 13.13
N VAL A 115 7.54 0.18 12.17
CA VAL A 115 6.96 -1.16 12.09
C VAL A 115 7.41 -1.82 10.80
N ASP A 116 7.95 -3.03 10.91
CA ASP A 116 8.31 -3.85 9.76
C ASP A 116 7.35 -5.06 9.68
N VAL A 117 7.13 -5.56 8.47
CA VAL A 117 6.34 -6.76 8.22
C VAL A 117 7.19 -7.80 7.51
N VAL A 118 7.26 -9.00 8.09
CA VAL A 118 7.96 -10.15 7.51
C VAL A 118 6.92 -11.17 7.04
N ILE A 119 7.01 -11.56 5.78
CA ILE A 119 6.14 -12.56 5.15
C ILE A 119 7.00 -13.78 4.83
N THR A 120 6.65 -14.91 5.43
CA THR A 120 7.30 -16.19 5.20
C THR A 120 6.34 -17.14 4.48
N GLU A 121 6.80 -17.69 3.36
CA GLU A 121 6.09 -18.69 2.58
C GLU A 121 6.88 -20.01 2.55
N PRO A 122 6.25 -21.16 2.32
CA PRO A 122 6.88 -22.47 2.54
C PRO A 122 8.10 -22.75 1.65
N THR A 123 8.18 -22.11 0.47
CA THR A 123 9.20 -22.39 -0.55
C THR A 123 10.04 -21.17 -0.92
N GLU A 124 9.79 -20.02 -0.30
CA GLU A 124 10.47 -18.77 -0.63
C GLU A 124 11.25 -18.24 0.58
N MET A 125 12.32 -17.50 0.30
CA MET A 125 13.00 -16.72 1.33
C MET A 125 12.03 -15.69 1.90
N ALA A 126 12.05 -15.53 3.22
CA ALA A 126 11.20 -14.55 3.90
C ALA A 126 11.39 -13.16 3.28
N ARG A 127 10.27 -12.52 2.94
CA ARG A 127 10.23 -11.16 2.39
C ARG A 127 10.00 -10.18 3.53
N ARG A 128 10.78 -9.10 3.57
CA ARG A 128 10.62 -8.03 4.55
C ARG A 128 10.13 -6.76 3.87
N LEU A 129 9.08 -6.18 4.44
CA LEU A 129 8.57 -4.84 4.14
C LEU A 129 8.98 -3.95 5.31
N GLU A 130 9.80 -2.96 5.01
CA GLU A 130 10.35 -2.04 6.02
C GLU A 130 9.49 -0.80 6.16
N ASP A 131 9.39 -0.29 7.39
CA ASP A 131 8.72 0.97 7.73
C ASP A 131 7.32 1.10 7.13
N VAL A 132 6.48 0.10 7.40
CA VAL A 132 5.15 0.01 6.81
C VAL A 132 4.20 1.03 7.47
N PRO A 133 3.34 1.70 6.68
CA PRO A 133 2.35 2.60 7.23
C PRO A 133 1.33 1.83 8.08
N VAL A 134 1.08 2.35 9.28
CA VAL A 134 0.05 1.85 10.20
C VAL A 134 -1.12 2.82 10.21
N ASP A 135 -2.32 2.32 9.95
CA ASP A 135 -3.54 3.03 10.30
C ASP A 135 -3.71 2.98 11.81
N ARG A 136 -3.32 4.08 12.48
CA ARG A 136 -3.35 4.17 13.95
C ARG A 136 -4.75 4.36 14.51
N GLU A 137 -5.65 4.97 13.75
CA GLU A 137 -7.05 5.13 14.18
C GLU A 137 -7.75 3.77 14.18
N GLY A 138 -7.53 2.97 13.13
CA GLY A 138 -8.09 1.63 13.01
C GLY A 138 -7.27 0.51 13.63
N GLY A 139 -6.06 0.80 14.14
CA GLY A 139 -5.14 -0.19 14.71
C GLY A 139 -4.80 -1.31 13.71
N ARG A 140 -4.45 -0.98 12.46
CA ARG A 140 -4.28 -1.98 11.40
C ARG A 140 -3.18 -1.65 10.38
N ILE A 141 -2.64 -2.71 9.78
CA ILE A 141 -1.81 -2.66 8.57
C ILE A 141 -2.61 -3.31 7.45
N ILE A 142 -2.63 -2.70 6.26
CA ILE A 142 -3.36 -3.23 5.10
C ILE A 142 -2.35 -3.58 4.02
N LEU A 143 -2.16 -4.87 3.78
CA LEU A 143 -1.40 -5.36 2.64
C LEU A 143 -2.35 -5.54 1.46
N ALA A 144 -1.91 -5.18 0.26
CA ALA A 144 -2.65 -5.40 -0.97
C ALA A 144 -1.76 -6.11 -1.98
N LEU A 145 -2.28 -7.21 -2.52
CA LEU A 145 -1.63 -8.02 -3.54
C LEU A 145 -2.54 -8.10 -4.78
N PRO A 146 -1.97 -8.11 -5.99
CA PRO A 146 -2.77 -8.30 -7.20
C PRO A 146 -3.49 -9.63 -7.20
N GLY A 147 -4.78 -9.63 -7.51
CA GLY A 147 -5.57 -10.87 -7.61
C GLY A 147 -4.98 -11.84 -8.63
N ALA A 148 -4.41 -11.32 -9.73
CA ALA A 148 -3.72 -12.12 -10.74
C ALA A 148 -2.45 -12.83 -10.23
N THR A 149 -1.79 -12.29 -9.20
CA THR A 149 -0.61 -12.90 -8.56
C THR A 149 -1.03 -13.97 -7.55
N ILE A 150 -2.12 -13.74 -6.81
CA ILE A 150 -2.60 -14.67 -5.77
C ILE A 150 -3.33 -15.88 -6.35
N ARG A 151 -4.15 -15.67 -7.37
CA ARG A 151 -5.02 -16.68 -7.98
C ARG A 151 -4.33 -17.97 -8.46
N PRO A 152 -3.14 -17.93 -9.10
CA PRO A 152 -2.47 -19.15 -9.55
C PRO A 152 -1.73 -19.89 -8.42
N LEU A 153 -1.63 -19.33 -7.21
CA LEU A 153 -0.87 -19.97 -6.13
C LEU A 153 -1.55 -21.29 -5.69
N PRO A 154 -0.78 -22.37 -5.46
CA PRO A 154 -1.30 -23.64 -4.96
C PRO A 154 -1.71 -23.51 -3.49
N VAL A 155 -2.37 -24.54 -2.95
CA VAL A 155 -2.65 -24.59 -1.51
C VAL A 155 -1.34 -24.45 -0.72
N HIS A 156 -1.25 -23.42 0.11
CA HIS A 156 -0.09 -23.17 0.96
C HIS A 156 -0.50 -22.33 2.17
N VAL A 157 0.40 -22.28 3.16
CA VAL A 157 0.24 -21.45 4.36
C VAL A 157 1.33 -20.39 4.35
N ALA A 158 0.94 -19.13 4.43
CA ALA A 158 1.87 -18.02 4.63
C ALA A 158 1.76 -17.49 6.06
N CYS A 159 2.90 -17.24 6.70
CA CYS A 159 2.97 -16.61 8.02
C CYS A 159 3.43 -15.16 7.86
N ILE A 160 2.71 -14.24 8.47
CA ILE A 160 3.03 -12.82 8.48
C ILE A 160 3.34 -12.40 9.91
N ARG A 161 4.45 -11.72 10.13
CA ARG A 161 4.85 -11.17 11.43
C ARG A 161 4.97 -9.66 11.33
N ALA A 162 4.33 -8.94 12.24
CA ALA A 162 4.55 -7.52 12.44
C ALA A 162 5.58 -7.33 13.56
N LEU A 163 6.59 -6.51 13.30
CA LEU A 163 7.72 -6.27 14.19
C LEU A 163 7.81 -4.77 14.50
N GLU A 164 7.99 -4.45 15.77
CA GLU A 164 8.48 -3.14 16.16
C GLU A 164 10.01 -3.12 16.03
N VAL A 165 10.53 -2.06 15.41
CA VAL A 165 11.98 -1.85 15.26
C VAL A 165 12.35 -0.60 16.04
N GLY A 166 13.17 -0.76 17.07
CA GLY A 166 13.69 0.33 17.89
C GLY A 166 15.18 0.18 18.17
N ASP A 167 15.73 1.10 18.95
CA ASP A 167 17.17 1.16 19.24
C ASP A 167 17.68 -0.07 20.01
N GLU A 168 16.80 -0.73 20.78
CA GLU A 168 17.10 -1.94 21.55
C GLU A 168 16.96 -3.24 20.72
N GLY A 169 16.61 -3.12 19.44
CA GLY A 169 16.43 -4.24 18.52
C GLY A 169 14.99 -4.44 18.07
N GLU A 170 14.67 -5.67 17.67
CA GLU A 170 13.38 -6.04 17.08
C GLU A 170 12.50 -6.77 18.08
N ARG A 171 11.24 -6.35 18.18
CA ARG A 171 10.23 -6.99 19.03
C ARG A 171 9.03 -7.42 18.20
N SER A 172 8.59 -8.66 18.37
CA SER A 172 7.38 -9.16 17.71
C SER A 172 6.14 -8.50 18.31
N ILE A 173 5.32 -7.85 17.47
CA ILE A 173 4.03 -7.27 17.85
C ILE A 173 2.95 -8.35 17.77
N ALA A 174 2.85 -9.02 16.61
CA ALA A 174 1.86 -10.04 16.34
C ALA A 174 2.28 -10.94 15.18
N GLU A 175 1.68 -12.13 15.11
CA GLU A 175 1.79 -13.08 14.00
C GLU A 175 0.39 -13.40 13.45
N TYR A 176 0.31 -13.66 12.15
CA TYR A 176 -0.92 -13.89 11.41
C TYR A 176 -0.70 -15.02 10.41
N THR A 177 -1.73 -15.82 10.16
CA THR A 177 -1.66 -16.94 9.22
C THR A 177 -2.65 -16.80 8.07
N LEU A 178 -2.17 -16.96 6.85
CA LEU A 178 -3.00 -17.03 5.65
C LEU A 178 -3.04 -18.47 5.16
N ASP A 179 -4.20 -19.11 5.30
CA ASP A 179 -4.45 -20.44 4.75
C ASP A 179 -4.95 -20.27 3.30
N HIS A 180 -4.02 -20.14 2.35
CA HIS A 180 -4.38 -19.88 0.94
C HIS A 180 -4.91 -21.13 0.26
N ARG A 181 -6.04 -20.97 -0.44
CA ARG A 181 -6.63 -22.00 -1.30
C ARG A 181 -7.08 -21.39 -2.63
N PRO A 182 -6.91 -22.13 -3.75
CA PRO A 182 -7.53 -21.75 -5.02
C PRO A 182 -9.03 -21.51 -4.85
N TRP A 183 -9.54 -20.50 -5.53
CA TRP A 183 -10.95 -20.13 -5.45
C TRP A 183 -11.83 -21.24 -6.03
N VAL A 184 -12.93 -21.52 -5.34
CA VAL A 184 -13.98 -22.45 -5.77
C VAL A 184 -15.29 -21.66 -5.84
N PRO A 185 -16.06 -21.72 -6.95
CA PRO A 185 -17.37 -21.09 -7.02
C PRO A 185 -18.29 -21.61 -5.91
N ALA A 186 -19.07 -20.72 -5.29
CA ALA A 186 -20.25 -21.17 -4.58
C ALA A 186 -21.23 -21.76 -5.61
N GLY A 187 -21.67 -23.00 -5.38
CA GLY A 187 -22.65 -23.68 -6.23
C GLY A 187 -24.02 -23.04 -6.21
#